data_AF-A0A157ZXU0-F1
#
_entry.id   AF-A0A157ZXU0-F1
#
_cell.length_a   1.000
_cell.length_b   1.000
_cell.length_c   1.000
_cell.angle_alpha   90.00
_cell.angle_beta   90.00
_cell.angle_gamma   90.00
#
_symmetry.space_group_name_H-M   'P 1'
#
loop_
_entity.id
_entity.type
_entity.pdbx_description
1 polymer ?
#
loop_
_entity_poly.entity_id
_entity_poly.type
_entity_poly.pdbx_seq_one_letter_code
_entity_poly.pdbx_strand_id
1 'polypeptide(L)'
;MRETSAKVRSAISTLFAGALCAATATGANAAQQCDWPAYRIFVERVVQADGHVIDRSTEAQQTTSEGQSYGMFFALVANDRASFDRLLDWTRTNLSANQFDSNNVRLPRGNGAGSRTARSA
;
A
#
# COMPACT_ATOMS: atom_id res chain seq x y z
N MET A 1 44.45 -64.15 -12.01
CA MET A 1 45.44 -63.86 -13.06
C MET A 1 44.76 -63.03 -14.15
N ARG A 2 45.48 -62.03 -14.68
CA ARG A 2 45.08 -60.92 -15.58
C ARG A 2 44.36 -59.76 -14.89
N GLU A 3 44.71 -58.50 -15.06
CA GLU A 3 45.94 -57.79 -15.42
C GLU A 3 45.64 -56.31 -15.09
N THR A 4 46.62 -55.59 -14.55
CA THR A 4 46.56 -54.14 -14.26
C THR A 4 46.37 -53.30 -15.53
N SER A 5 45.54 -52.26 -15.48
CA SER A 5 45.73 -51.10 -16.36
C SER A 5 45.14 -49.83 -15.78
N ALA A 6 46.00 -48.98 -15.22
CA ALA A 6 45.71 -47.61 -14.88
C ALA A 6 45.74 -46.73 -16.15
N LYS A 7 44.75 -45.85 -16.30
CA LYS A 7 44.86 -44.66 -17.16
C LYS A 7 44.38 -43.44 -16.38
N VAL A 8 45.31 -42.89 -15.59
CA VAL A 8 45.27 -41.51 -15.14
C VAL A 8 45.53 -40.62 -16.35
N ARG A 9 44.57 -39.76 -16.71
CA ARG A 9 44.85 -38.54 -17.47
C ARG A 9 44.19 -37.38 -16.75
N SER A 10 45.03 -36.65 -16.05
CA SER A 10 44.76 -35.40 -15.36
C SER A 10 44.39 -34.31 -16.38
N ALA A 11 43.37 -33.52 -16.03
CA ALA A 11 43.26 -32.13 -16.46
C ALA A 11 42.50 -31.36 -15.37
N ILE A 12 43.20 -31.04 -14.28
CA ILE A 12 42.82 -29.95 -13.38
C ILE A 12 43.09 -28.66 -14.15
N SER A 13 42.06 -27.87 -14.43
CA SER A 13 42.23 -26.46 -14.82
C SER A 13 41.03 -25.64 -14.36
N THR A 14 41.32 -24.90 -13.29
CA THR A 14 40.85 -23.54 -13.01
C THR A 14 39.48 -23.34 -12.35
N LEU A 15 39.56 -23.36 -11.02
CA LEU A 15 38.80 -22.54 -10.06
C LEU A 15 38.23 -21.25 -10.65
N PHE A 16 36.91 -21.09 -10.63
CA PHE A 16 36.29 -19.78 -10.44
C PHE A 16 35.73 -19.71 -9.02
N ALA A 17 36.55 -19.18 -8.13
CA ALA A 17 36.13 -18.61 -6.87
C ALA A 17 35.26 -17.38 -7.16
N GLY A 18 33.97 -17.60 -7.38
CA GLY A 18 32.98 -16.56 -7.62
C GLY A 18 32.30 -16.15 -6.32
N ALA A 19 32.90 -15.17 -5.66
CA ALA A 19 32.28 -14.20 -4.76
C ALA A 19 31.17 -14.70 -3.81
N LEU A 20 31.61 -14.92 -2.57
CA LEU A 20 30.84 -14.78 -1.34
C LEU A 20 30.17 -13.39 -1.28
N CYS A 21 29.00 -13.24 -1.90
CA CYS A 21 28.06 -12.15 -1.63
C CYS A 21 26.72 -12.77 -1.28
N ALA A 22 26.67 -13.42 -0.11
CA ALA A 22 25.41 -13.59 0.59
C ALA A 22 24.95 -12.18 0.98
N ALA A 23 24.19 -11.54 0.08
CA ALA A 23 23.49 -10.32 0.38
C ALA A 23 22.67 -10.59 1.64
N THR A 24 23.08 -10.00 2.75
CA THR A 24 22.22 -9.82 3.91
C THR A 24 21.06 -8.98 3.40
N ALA A 25 19.98 -9.65 2.98
CA ALA A 25 18.68 -9.02 2.91
C ALA A 25 18.37 -8.63 4.34
N THR A 26 18.80 -7.43 4.74
CA THR A 26 18.28 -6.74 5.90
C THR A 26 16.79 -6.64 5.62
N GLY A 27 16.02 -7.60 6.15
CA GLY A 27 14.58 -7.59 6.03
C GLY A 27 14.14 -6.21 6.46
N ALA A 28 13.41 -5.51 5.60
CA ALA A 28 12.73 -4.29 6.02
C ALA A 28 11.95 -4.71 7.27
N ASN A 29 12.34 -4.19 8.43
CA ASN A 29 11.56 -4.37 9.65
C ASN A 29 10.19 -3.81 9.30
N ALA A 30 9.23 -4.69 8.99
CA ALA A 30 7.86 -4.29 8.83
C ALA A 30 7.52 -3.60 10.14
N ALA A 31 7.25 -2.28 10.08
CA ALA A 31 6.88 -1.55 11.26
C ALA A 31 5.73 -2.32 11.91
N GLN A 32 5.90 -2.72 13.17
CA GLN A 32 4.91 -3.51 13.86
C GLN A 32 3.59 -2.73 13.80
N GLN A 33 2.52 -3.36 13.31
CA GLN A 33 1.20 -2.74 13.39
C GLN A 33 0.93 -2.49 14.87
N CYS A 34 0.96 -1.21 15.25
CA CYS A 34 0.55 -0.82 16.58
C CYS A 34 -0.93 -1.17 16.71
N ASP A 35 -1.28 -1.96 17.71
CA ASP A 35 -2.68 -2.23 18.00
C ASP A 35 -3.35 -0.91 18.41
N TRP A 36 -4.20 -0.39 17.53
CA TRP A 36 -4.93 0.85 17.74
C TRP A 36 -6.44 0.57 17.63
N PRO A 37 -7.10 0.16 18.73
CA PRO A 37 -8.50 -0.26 18.71
C PRO A 37 -9.46 0.81 18.19
N ALA A 38 -9.21 2.09 18.51
CA ALA A 38 -10.05 3.19 18.03
C ALA A 38 -9.98 3.34 16.50
N TYR A 39 -8.81 3.12 15.89
CA TYR A 39 -8.70 3.09 14.43
C TYR A 39 -9.46 1.91 13.82
N ARG A 40 -9.44 0.73 14.46
CA ARG A 40 -10.23 -0.42 13.99
C ARG A 40 -11.73 -0.14 14.00
N ILE A 41 -12.23 0.49 15.07
CA ILE A 41 -13.62 0.93 15.16
C ILE A 41 -13.95 1.99 14.09
N PHE A 42 -13.03 2.93 13.83
CA PHE A 42 -13.21 3.91 12.76
C PHE A 42 -13.35 3.24 11.39
N VAL A 43 -12.45 2.31 11.06
CA VAL A 43 -12.52 1.56 9.79
C VAL A 43 -13.83 0.78 9.70
N GLU A 44 -14.23 0.07 10.76
CA GLU A 44 -15.46 -0.73 10.78
C GLU A 44 -16.73 0.11 10.59
N ARG A 45 -16.81 1.29 11.22
CA ARG A 45 -18.05 2.07 11.29
C ARG A 45 -18.17 3.14 10.21
N VAL A 46 -17.04 3.69 9.76
CA VAL A 46 -17.01 4.93 8.96
C VAL A 46 -16.47 4.70 7.56
N VAL A 47 -15.53 3.76 7.38
CA VAL A 47 -14.93 3.45 6.08
C VAL A 47 -15.73 2.35 5.39
N GLN A 48 -16.20 2.62 4.16
CA GLN A 48 -16.85 1.60 3.33
C GLN A 48 -15.83 0.67 2.65
N ALA A 49 -16.33 -0.46 2.14
CA ALA A 49 -15.48 -1.49 1.51
C ALA A 49 -14.67 -0.95 0.32
N ASP A 50 -15.23 -0.02 -0.44
CA ASP A 50 -14.63 0.66 -1.59
C ASP A 50 -13.70 1.83 -1.21
N GLY A 51 -13.59 2.17 0.08
CA GLY A 51 -12.63 3.15 0.59
C GLY A 51 -13.16 4.57 0.79
N HIS A 52 -14.47 4.80 0.81
CA HIS A 52 -15.01 6.13 1.18
C HIS A 52 -15.39 6.26 2.64
N VAL A 53 -15.11 7.42 3.22
CA VAL A 53 -15.43 7.80 4.60
C VAL A 53 -16.78 8.49 4.64
N ILE A 54 -17.78 7.84 5.23
CA ILE A 54 -19.15 8.38 5.35
C ILE A 54 -19.31 9.25 6.59
N ASP A 55 -19.78 10.48 6.41
CA ASP A 55 -20.32 11.28 7.51
C ASP A 55 -21.78 10.88 7.84
N ARG A 56 -21.93 9.98 8.81
CA ARG A 56 -23.23 9.49 9.28
C ARG A 56 -24.04 10.51 10.09
N SER A 57 -23.48 11.68 10.41
CA SER A 57 -24.21 12.75 11.08
C SER A 57 -25.13 13.52 10.12
N THR A 58 -24.92 13.35 8.81
CA THR A 58 -25.73 13.97 7.76
C THR A 58 -26.73 12.97 7.17
N GLU A 59 -27.94 13.44 6.84
CA GLU A 59 -28.94 12.62 6.15
C GLU A 59 -28.42 12.14 4.78
N ALA A 60 -27.63 12.97 4.10
CA ALA A 60 -27.03 12.65 2.81
C ALA A 60 -25.90 11.62 2.86
N GLN A 61 -25.40 11.28 4.06
CA GLN A 61 -24.29 10.34 4.27
C GLN A 61 -23.09 10.61 3.36
N GLN A 62 -22.74 11.88 3.24
CA GLN A 62 -21.77 12.36 2.25
C GLN A 62 -20.32 11.98 2.62
N THR A 63 -19.48 11.87 1.59
CA THR A 63 -18.01 11.84 1.75
C THR A 63 -17.40 13.20 1.43
N THR A 64 -16.42 13.61 2.23
CA THR A 64 -15.71 14.89 2.06
C THR A 64 -14.21 14.65 1.85
N SER A 65 -13.53 15.60 1.19
CA SER A 65 -12.07 15.56 1.07
C SER A 65 -11.37 15.57 2.43
N GLU A 66 -11.96 16.25 3.41
CA GLU A 66 -11.49 16.28 4.80
C GLU A 66 -11.55 14.89 5.45
N GLY A 67 -12.70 14.21 5.39
CA GLY A 67 -12.87 12.87 5.93
C GLY A 67 -11.90 11.86 5.29
N GLN A 68 -11.74 11.91 3.97
CA GLN A 68 -10.76 11.08 3.26
C GLN A 68 -9.32 11.36 3.72
N SER A 69 -8.96 12.63 3.92
CA SER A 69 -7.62 13.01 4.38
C SER A 69 -7.30 12.49 5.78
N TYR A 70 -8.26 12.57 6.71
CA TYR A 70 -8.09 11.99 8.04
C TYR A 70 -8.05 10.47 8.02
N GLY A 71 -8.88 9.81 7.19
CA GLY A 71 -8.82 8.37 7.01
C GLY A 71 -7.43 7.90 6.54
N MET A 72 -6.85 8.59 5.56
CA MET A 72 -5.50 8.29 5.06
C MET A 72 -4.43 8.54 6.12
N PHE A 73 -4.54 9.64 6.88
CA PHE A 73 -3.63 9.91 7.98
C PHE A 73 -3.68 8.82 9.06
N PHE A 74 -4.87 8.37 9.47
CA PHE A 74 -5.01 7.29 10.47
C PHE A 74 -4.46 5.96 9.96
N ALA A 75 -4.71 5.62 8.69
CA ALA A 75 -4.16 4.43 8.06
C ALA A 75 -2.62 4.46 8.03
N LEU A 76 -2.03 5.62 7.76
CA LEU A 76 -0.57 5.81 7.81
C LEU A 76 -0.02 5.59 9.23
N VAL A 77 -0.63 6.22 10.23
CA VAL A 77 -0.22 6.08 11.64
C VAL A 77 -0.34 4.63 12.13
N ALA A 78 -1.39 3.92 11.71
CA ALA A 78 -1.62 2.52 12.06
C ALA A 78 -0.75 1.52 11.28
N ASN A 79 0.08 1.99 10.33
CA ASN A 79 0.78 1.15 9.36
C ASN A 79 -0.16 0.19 8.60
N ASP A 80 -1.35 0.67 8.20
CA ASP A 80 -2.36 -0.06 7.44
C ASP A 80 -2.37 0.39 5.97
N ARG A 81 -1.42 -0.15 5.20
CA ARG A 81 -1.28 0.17 3.78
C ARG A 81 -2.51 -0.21 2.96
N ALA A 82 -3.16 -1.33 3.27
CA ALA A 82 -4.32 -1.80 2.52
C ALA A 82 -5.51 -0.83 2.64
N SER A 83 -5.72 -0.25 3.82
CA SER A 83 -6.73 0.79 4.00
C SER A 83 -6.31 2.10 3.35
N PHE A 84 -5.05 2.50 3.47
CA PHE A 84 -4.52 3.70 2.82
C PHE A 84 -4.74 3.68 1.29
N ASP A 85 -4.37 2.58 0.64
CA ASP A 85 -4.47 2.45 -0.82
C ASP A 85 -5.94 2.55 -1.28
N ARG A 86 -6.87 1.89 -0.58
CA ARG A 86 -8.32 1.99 -0.87
C ARG A 86 -8.86 3.41 -0.73
N LEU A 87 -8.50 4.11 0.35
CA LEU A 87 -8.91 5.51 0.57
C LEU A 87 -8.38 6.44 -0.52
N LEU A 88 -7.13 6.24 -0.94
CA LEU A 88 -6.49 7.04 -1.99
C LEU A 88 -7.12 6.79 -3.36
N ASP A 89 -7.38 5.54 -3.71
CA ASP A 89 -7.97 5.18 -5.00
C ASP A 89 -9.40 5.69 -5.15
N TRP A 90 -10.20 5.60 -4.07
CA TRP A 90 -11.53 6.20 -4.06
C TRP A 90 -11.44 7.73 -4.24
N THR A 91 -10.51 8.38 -3.53
CA THR A 91 -10.31 9.84 -3.61
C THR A 91 -9.93 10.28 -5.03
N ARG A 92 -8.99 9.57 -5.67
CA ARG A 92 -8.60 9.80 -7.06
C ARG A 92 -9.79 9.74 -7.99
N THR A 93 -10.56 8.66 -7.89
CA THR A 93 -11.68 8.38 -8.78
C THR A 93 -12.81 9.41 -8.61
N ASN A 94 -13.19 9.72 -7.38
CA ASN A 94 -14.43 10.44 -7.09
C ASN A 94 -14.23 11.95 -6.84
N LEU A 95 -13.12 12.35 -6.22
CA LEU A 95 -12.90 13.75 -5.83
C LEU A 95 -11.96 14.48 -6.79
N SER A 96 -11.04 13.73 -7.42
CA SER A 96 -10.02 14.28 -8.32
C SER A 96 -10.19 13.93 -9.80
N ALA A 97 -11.26 13.21 -10.18
CA ALA A 97 -11.51 12.82 -11.58
C ALA A 97 -10.31 12.10 -12.23
N ASN A 98 -9.67 11.19 -11.48
CA ASN A 98 -8.47 10.42 -11.85
C ASN A 98 -7.23 11.26 -12.18
N GLN A 99 -7.14 12.48 -11.66
CA GLN A 99 -6.01 13.38 -11.87
C GLN A 99 -5.40 13.72 -10.50
N PHE A 100 -4.81 12.74 -9.81
CA PHE A 100 -4.13 12.99 -8.53
C PHE A 100 -2.92 12.06 -8.41
N ASP A 101 -1.94 12.34 -9.25
CA ASP A 101 -0.66 11.66 -9.37
C ASP A 101 0.47 12.64 -9.73
N SER A 102 1.66 12.14 -10.04
CA SER A 102 2.84 12.97 -10.33
C SER A 102 2.78 13.71 -11.67
N ASN A 103 1.91 13.29 -12.60
CA ASN A 103 1.87 13.79 -13.97
C ASN A 103 0.64 14.67 -14.22
N ASN A 104 -0.44 14.47 -13.47
CA ASN A 104 -1.66 15.23 -13.60
C ASN A 104 -2.32 15.47 -12.23
N VAL A 105 -2.43 16.74 -11.84
CA VAL A 105 -2.94 17.14 -10.52
C VAL A 105 -4.17 18.01 -10.64
N ARG A 106 -5.26 17.48 -10.11
CA ARG A 106 -6.53 18.12 -9.80
C ARG A 106 -6.82 17.87 -8.34
N LEU A 107 -6.90 18.95 -7.57
CA LEU A 107 -7.15 18.86 -6.13
C LEU A 107 -8.50 18.17 -5.85
N PRO A 108 -8.58 17.32 -4.82
CA PRO A 108 -9.85 16.78 -4.35
C PRO A 108 -10.84 17.91 -4.06
N ARG A 109 -12.07 17.81 -4.58
CA ARG A 109 -13.09 18.84 -4.37
C ARG A 109 -13.40 18.97 -2.86
N GLY A 110 -13.24 20.18 -2.31
CA GLY A 110 -13.71 20.54 -0.98
C GLY A 110 -15.17 20.98 -0.98
N ASN A 111 -15.80 21.02 0.20
CA ASN A 111 -17.18 21.47 0.40
C ASN A 111 -17.30 23.01 0.31
N GLY A 112 -16.84 23.60 -0.79
CA GLY A 112 -17.05 25.01 -1.13
C GLY A 112 -18.33 25.16 -1.96
N ALA A 113 -19.14 26.17 -1.62
CA ALA A 113 -20.45 26.49 -2.18
C ALA A 113 -20.63 26.10 -3.66
N GLY A 114 -21.56 25.16 -3.92
CA GLY A 114 -22.06 24.85 -5.26
C GLY A 114 -21.60 23.52 -5.87
N SER A 115 -20.70 22.78 -5.24
CA SER A 115 -20.25 21.48 -5.79
C SER A 115 -20.94 20.30 -5.10
N ARG A 116 -21.70 19.54 -5.89
CA ARG A 116 -22.29 18.25 -5.53
C ARG A 116 -21.27 17.41 -4.77
N THR A 117 -21.57 17.12 -3.52
CA THR A 117 -20.98 15.99 -2.79
C THR A 117 -21.08 14.75 -3.66
N ALA A 118 -20.03 13.92 -3.66
CA ALA A 118 -20.11 12.59 -4.22
C ALA A 118 -21.14 11.84 -3.38
N ARG A 119 -22.38 11.83 -3.87
CA ARG A 119 -23.50 11.14 -3.25
C ARG A 119 -23.18 9.66 -3.35
N SER A 120 -23.21 8.94 -2.23
CA SER A 120 -23.04 7.48 -2.23
C SER A 120 -24.07 6.89 -3.19
N ALA A 121 -23.57 6.22 -4.22
CA ALA A 121 -24.37 5.52 -5.22
C ALA A 121 -24.87 4.18 -4.67
#